data_AF-A0A9D1US93-F1
#
_entry.id   AF-A0A9D1US93-F1
#
_cell.length_a   1.000
_cell.length_b   1.000
_cell.length_c   1.000
_cell.angle_alpha   90.00
_cell.angle_beta   90.00
_cell.angle_gamma   90.00
#
_symmetry.space_group_name_H-M   'P 1'
#
loop_
_entity.id
_entity.type
_entity.pdbx_description
1 polymer ?
#
loop_
_entity_poly.entity_id
_entity_poly.type
_entity_poly.pdbx_seq_one_letter_code
_entity_poly.pdbx_strand_id
1 'polypeptide(L)'
;ADDVVRAALSASVDAAMYWQRPDGVDGLCRTADVCEALRPAAELLAESEFASWFDADMDPLDQYECWPDGDAAWPGGLPVDWDAWRTSVVASEHSSRGNLRADSPRACAGGVWASLPYPAAAVTTRRVRGVPLGLDMEEDSMQPEAARVNRCAVHPGSRVLEIDSAETWAQLCQQYPLEVTAQMRGMWWDTTGRDGRWVIPDWSCVAEHYDAVHMQCRAYLAAAGTVIDVDGEAASVIAGWAPDSTVWFRRVGLTRGEERRWSLDEDEVWRPDWAGSPD
;
A
#
# COMPACT_ATOMS: atom_id res chain seq x y z
N ALA A 1 21.71 1.51 13.24
CA ALA A 1 20.56 0.72 13.72
C ALA A 1 19.35 1.08 12.89
N ASP A 2 18.99 2.37 12.83
CA ASP A 2 17.94 2.91 11.96
C ASP A 2 18.06 2.49 10.48
N ASP A 3 19.26 2.57 9.89
CA ASP A 3 19.47 2.15 8.49
C ASP A 3 19.19 0.65 8.27
N VAL A 4 19.51 -0.18 9.27
CA VAL A 4 19.24 -1.62 9.24
C VAL A 4 17.73 -1.89 9.32
N VAL A 5 17.02 -1.16 10.18
CA VAL A 5 15.56 -1.31 10.30
C VAL A 5 14.86 -0.83 9.04
N ARG A 6 15.30 0.29 8.45
CA ARG A 6 14.77 0.81 7.19
C ARG A 6 14.99 -0.17 6.04
N ALA A 7 16.20 -0.71 5.91
CA ALA A 7 16.52 -1.72 4.90
C ALA A 7 15.71 -3.00 5.10
N ALA A 8 15.54 -3.46 6.35
CA ALA A 8 14.72 -4.62 6.65
C ALA A 8 13.23 -4.39 6.31
N LEU A 9 12.71 -3.20 6.63
CA LEU A 9 11.34 -2.81 6.26
C LEU A 9 11.18 -2.75 4.74
N SER A 10 12.10 -2.10 4.02
CA SER A 10 12.09 -2.01 2.56
C SER A 10 12.11 -3.41 1.92
N ALA A 11 13.04 -4.28 2.35
CA ALA A 11 13.11 -5.65 1.85
C ALA A 11 11.85 -6.47 2.15
N SER A 12 11.21 -6.24 3.29
CA SER A 12 9.95 -6.91 3.65
C SER A 12 8.77 -6.42 2.80
N VAL A 13 8.76 -5.14 2.44
CA VAL A 13 7.74 -4.54 1.57
C VAL A 13 7.96 -5.01 0.12
N ASP A 14 9.19 -4.96 -0.39
CA ASP A 14 9.53 -5.40 -1.76
C ASP A 14 9.17 -6.87 -1.99
N ALA A 15 9.38 -7.74 -0.99
CA ALA A 15 9.02 -9.15 -1.05
C ALA A 15 7.50 -9.42 -1.05
N ALA A 16 6.67 -8.44 -0.74
CA ALA A 16 5.22 -8.61 -0.67
C ALA A 16 4.60 -8.73 -2.07
N MET A 17 4.33 -9.97 -2.48
CA MET A 17 3.73 -10.29 -3.77
C MET A 17 2.38 -11.01 -3.55
N TYR A 18 1.34 -10.26 -3.18
CA TYR A 18 0.02 -10.83 -2.82
C TYR A 18 -0.78 -11.41 -4.01
N TRP A 19 -0.14 -11.54 -5.17
CA TRP A 19 -0.63 -12.28 -6.33
C TRP A 19 -0.10 -13.72 -6.41
N GLN A 20 0.81 -14.12 -5.52
CA GLN A 20 1.35 -15.47 -5.44
C GLN A 20 1.32 -16.03 -4.02
N ARG A 21 1.82 -17.27 -3.86
CA ARG A 21 1.95 -17.89 -2.54
C ARG A 21 3.01 -17.18 -1.71
N PRO A 22 2.83 -17.10 -0.38
CA PRO A 22 3.89 -16.66 0.52
C PRO A 22 5.14 -17.51 0.30
N ASP A 23 6.30 -16.89 0.40
CA ASP A 23 7.55 -17.59 0.19
C ASP A 23 7.90 -18.51 1.39
N GLY A 24 9.05 -19.19 1.30
CA GLY A 24 9.50 -20.06 2.37
C GLY A 24 9.82 -19.32 3.68
N VAL A 25 10.27 -18.07 3.59
CA VAL A 25 10.60 -17.21 4.74
C VAL A 25 9.32 -16.76 5.42
N ASP A 26 8.31 -16.34 4.66
CA ASP A 26 6.97 -16.00 5.19
C ASP A 26 6.36 -17.18 5.96
N GLY A 27 6.43 -18.38 5.38
CA GLY A 27 5.96 -19.60 6.01
C GLY A 27 6.69 -19.91 7.32
N LEU A 28 8.01 -19.72 7.36
CA LEU A 28 8.83 -19.93 8.55
C LEU A 28 8.55 -18.88 9.64
N CYS A 29 8.44 -17.60 9.26
CA CYS A 29 8.16 -16.48 10.16
C CYS A 29 6.76 -16.53 10.79
N ARG A 30 5.83 -17.31 10.24
CA ARG A 30 4.50 -17.58 10.81
C ARG A 30 4.48 -18.71 11.84
N THR A 31 5.58 -19.46 12.01
CA THR A 31 5.63 -20.54 13.00
C THR A 31 5.80 -19.99 14.41
N ALA A 32 5.13 -20.62 15.39
CA ALA A 32 5.18 -20.18 16.78
C ALA A 32 6.62 -20.10 17.33
N ASP A 33 7.46 -21.08 17.02
CA ASP A 33 8.86 -21.12 17.48
C ASP A 33 9.67 -19.91 16.98
N VAL A 34 9.47 -19.51 15.72
CA VAL A 34 10.16 -18.36 15.12
C VAL A 34 9.59 -17.05 15.67
N CYS A 35 8.26 -16.94 15.80
CA CYS A 35 7.64 -15.77 16.43
C CYS A 35 8.17 -15.57 17.87
N GLU A 36 8.24 -16.62 18.68
CA GLU A 36 8.78 -16.53 20.04
C GLU A 36 10.27 -16.19 20.06
N ALA A 37 11.06 -16.72 19.11
CA ALA A 37 12.48 -16.39 19.00
C ALA A 37 12.70 -14.93 18.58
N LEU A 38 11.82 -14.35 17.74
CA LEU A 38 11.91 -12.97 17.26
C LEU A 38 11.27 -11.95 18.21
N ARG A 39 10.44 -12.39 19.17
CA ARG A 39 9.74 -11.52 20.12
C ARG A 39 10.65 -10.49 20.79
N PRO A 40 11.84 -10.84 21.33
CA PRO A 40 12.72 -9.83 21.96
C PRO A 40 13.22 -8.77 20.98
N ALA A 41 13.48 -9.14 19.72
CA ALA A 41 13.91 -8.19 18.70
C ALA A 41 12.75 -7.26 18.27
N ALA A 42 11.53 -7.81 18.17
CA ALA A 42 10.32 -7.02 17.89
C ALA A 42 10.02 -6.02 19.02
N GLU A 43 10.17 -6.41 20.29
CA GLU A 43 10.02 -5.53 21.45
C GLU A 43 11.06 -4.39 21.42
N LEU A 44 12.33 -4.71 21.17
CA LEU A 44 13.38 -3.69 21.03
C LEU A 44 13.13 -2.74 19.85
N LEU A 45 12.62 -3.24 18.74
CA LEU A 45 12.25 -2.42 17.58
C LEU A 45 11.10 -1.48 17.95
N ALA A 46 10.04 -1.99 18.59
CA ALA A 46 8.88 -1.21 18.99
C ALA A 46 9.23 -0.08 19.98
N GLU A 47 10.25 -0.28 20.82
CA GLU A 47 10.75 0.74 21.75
C GLU A 47 11.77 1.72 21.12
N SER A 48 12.20 1.47 19.88
CA SER A 48 13.21 2.29 19.22
C SER A 48 12.66 3.63 18.73
N GLU A 49 13.53 4.65 18.64
CA GLU A 49 13.17 5.96 18.06
C GLU A 49 12.72 5.81 16.59
N PHE A 50 13.27 4.84 15.86
CA PHE A 50 12.88 4.59 14.47
C PHE A 50 11.40 4.19 14.35
N ALA A 51 10.86 3.39 15.27
CA ALA A 51 9.47 2.95 15.22
C ALA A 51 8.46 4.02 15.69
N SER A 52 8.92 5.20 16.13
CA SER A 52 8.05 6.26 16.68
C SER A 52 6.96 6.77 15.71
N TRP A 53 7.13 6.57 14.41
CA TRP A 53 6.14 6.94 13.39
C TRP A 53 5.21 5.78 12.98
N PHE A 54 5.42 4.55 13.49
CA PHE A 54 4.69 3.38 13.01
C PHE A 54 3.17 3.48 13.25
N ASP A 55 2.79 4.12 14.36
CA ASP A 55 1.41 4.32 14.80
C ASP A 55 0.91 5.76 14.57
N ALA A 56 1.72 6.59 13.91
CA ALA A 56 1.40 8.00 13.75
C ALA A 56 0.39 8.19 12.61
N ASP A 57 -0.58 9.06 12.84
CA ASP A 57 -1.45 9.61 11.80
C ASP A 57 -0.63 10.31 10.70
N MET A 58 -1.28 10.59 9.57
CA MET A 58 -0.65 11.31 8.46
C MET A 58 -0.15 12.69 8.91
N ASP A 59 1.13 13.01 8.63
CA ASP A 59 1.68 14.35 8.88
C ASP A 59 1.39 15.29 7.69
N PRO A 60 0.47 16.26 7.81
CA PRO A 60 0.10 17.14 6.70
C PRO A 60 1.22 18.10 6.26
N LEU A 61 2.28 18.25 7.05
CA LEU A 61 3.41 19.14 6.76
C LEU A 61 4.56 18.43 6.05
N ASP A 62 4.55 17.10 6.03
CA ASP A 62 5.61 16.26 5.51
C ASP A 62 5.03 15.16 4.60
N GLN A 63 4.58 15.56 3.41
CA GLN A 63 4.04 14.64 2.41
C GLN A 63 4.83 14.72 1.10
N TYR A 64 5.19 13.56 0.56
CA TYR A 64 6.02 13.41 -0.62
C TYR A 64 5.43 12.38 -1.56
N GLU A 65 5.30 12.78 -2.81
CA GLU A 65 4.90 11.93 -3.92
C GLU A 65 6.15 11.50 -4.69
N CYS A 66 6.28 10.21 -5.01
CA CYS A 66 7.51 9.62 -5.58
C CYS A 66 7.19 8.69 -6.76
N TRP A 67 7.98 8.77 -7.85
CA TRP A 67 7.96 7.81 -8.96
C TRP A 67 9.32 7.48 -9.51
N PRO A 68 9.49 6.31 -10.15
CA PRO A 68 10.62 6.01 -11.03
C PRO A 68 10.90 7.10 -12.07
N ASP A 69 12.18 7.42 -12.27
CA ASP A 69 12.66 8.27 -13.36
C ASP A 69 12.71 7.50 -14.68
N GLY A 70 12.43 8.19 -15.79
CA GLY A 70 12.42 7.60 -17.14
C GLY A 70 11.10 6.97 -17.53
N ASP A 71 10.16 6.83 -16.60
CA ASP A 71 8.78 6.50 -16.93
C ASP A 71 8.09 7.74 -17.53
N ALA A 72 7.71 7.66 -18.81
CA ALA A 72 7.15 8.79 -19.56
C ALA A 72 5.76 9.25 -19.06
N ALA A 73 5.18 8.53 -18.10
CA ALA A 73 3.93 8.86 -17.46
C ALA A 73 4.03 8.64 -15.95
N TRP A 74 4.08 9.73 -15.19
CA TRP A 74 3.51 9.72 -13.84
C TRP A 74 1.99 9.47 -13.97
N PRO A 75 1.41 8.36 -13.48
CA PRO A 75 0.08 7.93 -13.91
C PRO A 75 -1.07 8.39 -12.98
N GLY A 76 -0.78 8.91 -11.78
CA GLY A 76 -1.80 9.35 -10.81
C GLY A 76 -2.29 10.78 -11.05
N GLY A 77 -3.21 10.95 -12.00
CA GLY A 77 -3.80 12.25 -12.32
C GLY A 77 -5.00 12.59 -11.43
N LEU A 78 -4.84 13.49 -10.47
CA LEU A 78 -6.01 14.14 -9.85
C LEU A 78 -6.59 15.21 -10.79
N PRO A 79 -7.92 15.23 -11.05
CA PRO A 79 -8.93 14.37 -10.44
C PRO A 79 -9.02 12.98 -11.09
N VAL A 80 -9.25 11.97 -10.24
CA VAL A 80 -9.56 10.60 -10.68
C VAL A 80 -11.01 10.54 -11.19
N ASP A 81 -11.23 9.86 -12.31
CA ASP A 81 -12.58 9.48 -12.75
C ASP A 81 -13.04 8.23 -11.96
N TRP A 82 -13.65 8.47 -10.80
CA TRP A 82 -14.11 7.42 -9.89
C TRP A 82 -15.25 6.57 -10.46
N ASP A 83 -16.07 7.14 -11.35
CA ASP A 83 -17.13 6.41 -12.05
C ASP A 83 -16.52 5.44 -13.06
N ALA A 84 -15.52 5.89 -13.82
CA ALA A 84 -14.78 5.03 -14.73
C ALA A 84 -14.00 3.93 -13.97
N TRP A 85 -13.36 4.27 -12.84
CA TRP A 85 -12.68 3.31 -11.98
C TRP A 85 -13.66 2.24 -11.47
N ARG A 86 -14.80 2.65 -10.90
CA ARG A 86 -15.81 1.71 -10.40
C ARG A 86 -16.34 0.82 -11.52
N THR A 87 -16.63 1.41 -12.67
CA THR A 87 -17.13 0.68 -13.85
C THR A 87 -16.13 -0.37 -14.30
N SER A 88 -14.83 -0.08 -14.28
CA SER A 88 -13.80 -1.03 -14.68
C SER A 88 -13.71 -2.21 -13.70
N VAL A 89 -13.78 -1.97 -12.38
CA VAL A 89 -13.77 -3.03 -11.36
C VAL A 89 -15.00 -3.92 -11.48
N VAL A 90 -16.19 -3.33 -11.66
CA VAL A 90 -17.44 -4.09 -11.85
C VAL A 90 -17.42 -4.90 -13.15
N ALA A 91 -16.90 -4.32 -14.23
CA ALA A 91 -16.75 -5.03 -15.50
C ALA A 91 -15.76 -6.20 -15.39
N SER A 92 -14.64 -6.00 -14.70
CA SER A 92 -13.64 -7.03 -14.40
C SER A 92 -14.27 -8.18 -13.61
N GLU A 93 -14.98 -7.88 -12.52
CA GLU A 93 -15.70 -8.88 -11.73
C GLU A 93 -16.72 -9.66 -12.57
N HIS A 94 -17.49 -8.96 -13.40
CA HIS A 94 -18.47 -9.59 -14.28
C HIS A 94 -17.82 -10.53 -15.30
N SER A 95 -16.73 -10.09 -15.93
CA SER A 95 -15.99 -10.88 -16.92
C SER A 95 -15.32 -12.10 -16.30
N SER A 96 -14.93 -12.00 -15.02
CA SER A 96 -14.26 -13.05 -14.27
C SER A 96 -15.20 -14.10 -13.69
N ARG A 97 -16.53 -13.95 -13.83
CA ARG A 97 -17.53 -14.90 -13.28
C ARG A 97 -17.30 -16.38 -13.67
N GLY A 98 -16.58 -16.64 -14.75
CA GLY A 98 -16.13 -17.98 -15.11
C GLY A 98 -15.30 -18.65 -14.00
N ASN A 99 -14.49 -17.87 -13.29
CA ASN A 99 -13.64 -18.32 -12.17
C ASN A 99 -14.47 -18.96 -11.04
N LEU A 100 -15.71 -18.53 -10.81
CA LEU A 100 -16.59 -19.11 -9.79
C LEU A 100 -17.05 -20.55 -10.12
N ARG A 101 -16.94 -20.95 -11.38
CA ARG A 101 -17.28 -22.31 -11.84
C ARG A 101 -16.06 -23.24 -11.92
N ALA A 102 -14.85 -22.71 -11.73
CA ALA A 102 -13.65 -23.51 -11.76
C ALA A 102 -13.60 -24.45 -10.56
N ASP A 103 -13.17 -25.69 -10.79
CA ASP A 103 -13.08 -26.75 -9.77
C ASP A 103 -12.11 -26.39 -8.62
N SER A 104 -11.18 -25.47 -8.87
CA SER A 104 -10.24 -24.96 -7.88
C SER A 104 -9.93 -23.49 -8.12
N PRO A 105 -9.72 -22.68 -7.04
CA PRO A 105 -9.19 -21.32 -7.16
C PRO A 105 -7.90 -21.25 -7.98
N ARG A 106 -7.06 -22.29 -7.92
CA ARG A 106 -5.78 -22.38 -8.65
C ARG A 106 -5.91 -22.41 -10.17
N ALA A 107 -7.11 -22.74 -10.68
CA ALA A 107 -7.40 -22.78 -12.10
C ALA A 107 -8.03 -21.47 -12.61
N CYS A 108 -8.23 -20.48 -11.73
CA CYS A 108 -8.77 -19.19 -12.11
C CYS A 108 -7.76 -18.39 -12.93
N ALA A 109 -8.24 -17.60 -13.88
CA ALA A 109 -7.39 -16.64 -14.57
C ALA A 109 -6.93 -15.54 -13.58
N GLY A 110 -5.70 -15.06 -13.74
CA GLY A 110 -5.18 -13.92 -12.97
C GLY A 110 -5.82 -12.59 -13.36
N GLY A 111 -5.48 -11.53 -12.62
CA GLY A 111 -6.04 -10.19 -12.81
C GLY A 111 -5.28 -9.13 -12.03
N VAL A 112 -5.93 -8.00 -11.74
CA VAL A 112 -5.43 -7.01 -10.76
C VAL A 112 -5.48 -7.67 -9.39
N TRP A 113 -4.41 -7.62 -8.61
CA TRP A 113 -4.31 -8.23 -7.27
C TRP A 113 -4.43 -7.22 -6.12
N ALA A 114 -4.29 -5.93 -6.45
CA ALA A 114 -4.30 -4.84 -5.49
C ALA A 114 -5.73 -4.48 -5.05
N SER A 115 -5.86 -4.16 -3.78
CA SER A 115 -7.02 -3.49 -3.17
C SER A 115 -6.91 -1.96 -3.28
N LEU A 116 -5.69 -1.43 -3.46
CA LEU A 116 -5.41 -0.03 -3.73
C LEU A 116 -6.07 0.40 -5.06
N PRO A 117 -6.63 1.62 -5.17
CA PRO A 117 -7.12 2.15 -6.44
C PRO A 117 -5.98 2.58 -7.39
N TYR A 118 -5.01 1.70 -7.65
CA TYR A 118 -3.92 1.95 -8.61
C TYR A 118 -4.39 1.75 -10.06
N PRO A 119 -3.87 2.51 -11.05
CA PRO A 119 -2.99 3.68 -10.95
C PRO A 119 -3.76 5.01 -10.74
N ALA A 120 -4.99 4.94 -10.24
CA ALA A 120 -5.95 6.02 -10.38
C ALA A 120 -5.64 7.22 -9.47
N ALA A 121 -5.20 6.98 -8.24
CA ALA A 121 -4.99 8.02 -7.23
C ALA A 121 -3.53 8.46 -7.07
N ALA A 122 -3.35 9.70 -6.59
CA ALA A 122 -2.03 10.17 -6.13
C ALA A 122 -1.71 9.53 -4.77
N VAL A 123 -0.47 9.11 -4.60
CA VAL A 123 0.01 8.50 -3.36
C VAL A 123 1.16 9.32 -2.79
N THR A 124 1.07 9.66 -1.50
CA THR A 124 2.16 10.32 -0.78
C THR A 124 2.58 9.53 0.44
N THR A 125 3.78 9.81 0.93
CA THR A 125 4.32 9.26 2.18
C THR A 125 5.06 10.35 2.95
N ARG A 126 5.32 10.13 4.25
CA ARG A 126 6.24 11.00 5.01
C ARG A 126 7.70 10.77 4.66
N ARG A 127 8.58 11.63 5.15
CA ARG A 127 10.02 11.37 5.21
C ARG A 127 10.39 10.78 6.56
N VAL A 128 11.33 9.84 6.52
CA VAL A 128 11.99 9.31 7.71
C VAL A 128 13.49 9.51 7.53
N ARG A 129 14.12 10.15 8.52
CA ARG A 129 15.55 10.54 8.47
C ARG A 129 15.94 11.28 7.18
N GLY A 130 15.03 12.11 6.67
CA GLY A 130 15.27 12.99 5.52
C GLY A 130 14.95 12.38 4.16
N VAL A 131 14.61 11.09 4.09
CA VAL A 131 14.29 10.39 2.84
C VAL A 131 12.79 10.05 2.80
N PRO A 132 12.06 10.40 1.73
CA PRO A 132 10.67 9.99 1.52
C PRO A 132 10.54 8.47 1.55
N LEU A 133 9.55 7.94 2.27
CA LEU A 133 9.34 6.48 2.34
C LEU A 133 8.93 5.89 0.99
N GLY A 134 8.21 6.63 0.15
CA GLY A 134 7.78 6.18 -1.19
C GLY A 134 8.92 5.95 -2.18
N LEU A 135 10.18 6.20 -1.81
CA LEU A 135 11.36 5.79 -2.58
C LEU A 135 11.83 4.36 -2.24
N ASP A 136 11.49 3.86 -1.06
CA ASP A 136 11.97 2.58 -0.53
C ASP A 136 10.83 1.59 -0.22
N MET A 137 9.60 2.08 -0.13
CA MET A 137 8.42 1.34 0.32
C MET A 137 7.46 1.13 -0.85
N GLU A 138 7.76 0.15 -1.70
CA GLU A 138 6.91 -0.27 -2.81
C GLU A 138 6.82 -1.81 -2.80
N GLU A 139 5.60 -2.34 -2.78
CA GLU A 139 5.37 -3.78 -2.93
C GLU A 139 5.73 -4.20 -4.36
N ASP A 140 6.41 -5.35 -4.52
CA ASP A 140 6.76 -5.91 -5.84
C ASP A 140 7.47 -4.89 -6.74
N SER A 141 8.47 -4.20 -6.17
CA SER A 141 9.09 -3.06 -6.83
C SER A 141 9.95 -3.49 -8.01
N MET A 142 10.05 -2.60 -9.00
CA MET A 142 11.01 -2.74 -10.10
C MET A 142 12.43 -2.25 -9.71
N GLN A 143 12.65 -1.91 -8.43
CA GLN A 143 13.91 -1.43 -7.87
C GLN A 143 14.54 -0.28 -8.69
N PRO A 144 13.87 0.88 -8.81
CA PRO A 144 14.38 1.99 -9.61
C PRO A 144 15.64 2.61 -8.98
N GLU A 145 16.64 2.91 -9.80
CA GLU A 145 17.88 3.59 -9.34
C GLU A 145 17.75 5.13 -9.29
N ALA A 146 16.68 5.67 -9.89
CA ALA A 146 16.40 7.09 -9.92
C ALA A 146 14.90 7.35 -9.85
N ALA A 147 14.52 8.47 -9.24
CA ALA A 147 13.14 8.85 -9.03
C ALA A 147 12.91 10.35 -9.19
N ARG A 148 11.65 10.71 -9.41
CA ARG A 148 11.11 12.06 -9.28
C ARG A 148 10.30 12.16 -8.02
N VAL A 149 10.46 13.27 -7.31
CA VAL A 149 9.85 13.51 -6.01
C VAL A 149 9.27 14.91 -5.97
N ASN A 150 8.00 15.01 -5.59
CA ASN A 150 7.36 16.29 -5.30
C ASN A 150 7.03 16.36 -3.83
N ARG A 151 7.46 17.44 -3.18
CA ARG A 151 6.87 17.79 -1.88
C ARG A 151 5.44 18.26 -2.11
N CYS A 152 4.50 17.74 -1.35
CA CYS A 152 3.10 18.11 -1.44
C CYS A 152 2.66 18.94 -0.24
N ALA A 153 1.78 19.91 -0.49
CA ALA A 153 1.08 20.66 0.55
C ALA A 153 -0.33 20.12 0.69
N VAL A 154 -0.69 19.72 1.93
CA VAL A 154 -2.03 19.26 2.28
C VAL A 154 -2.91 20.45 2.63
N HIS A 155 -4.14 20.48 2.10
CA HIS A 155 -5.10 21.50 2.48
C HIS A 155 -5.54 21.30 3.95
N PRO A 156 -5.52 22.33 4.82
CA PRO A 156 -5.79 22.17 6.26
C PRO A 156 -7.19 21.62 6.61
N GLY A 157 -8.15 21.76 5.69
CA GLY A 157 -9.51 21.23 5.86
C GLY A 157 -9.71 19.82 5.29
N SER A 158 -8.64 19.12 4.89
CA SER A 158 -8.74 17.77 4.31
C SER A 158 -9.24 16.77 5.34
N ARG A 159 -10.21 15.94 4.94
CA ARG A 159 -10.73 14.83 5.74
C ARG A 159 -9.98 13.56 5.36
N VAL A 160 -9.04 13.16 6.20
CA VAL A 160 -8.25 11.94 6.02
C VAL A 160 -8.83 10.85 6.90
N LEU A 161 -9.08 9.68 6.32
CA LEU A 161 -9.39 8.47 7.09
C LEU A 161 -8.09 7.75 7.42
N GLU A 162 -7.87 7.51 8.70
CA GLU A 162 -6.71 6.78 9.22
C GLU A 162 -7.04 5.28 9.28
N ILE A 163 -6.33 4.45 8.52
CA ILE A 163 -6.37 2.99 8.66
C ILE A 163 -5.27 2.58 9.62
N ASP A 164 -5.71 2.30 10.83
CA ASP A 164 -4.84 2.10 11.98
C ASP A 164 -4.81 0.63 12.43
N SER A 165 -5.72 -0.18 11.90
CA SER A 165 -5.94 -1.56 12.29
C SER A 165 -6.68 -2.35 11.22
N ALA A 166 -6.66 -3.68 11.31
CA ALA A 166 -7.46 -4.57 10.47
C ALA A 166 -8.96 -4.32 10.68
N GLU A 167 -9.36 -3.98 11.91
CA GLU A 167 -10.74 -3.66 12.27
C GLU A 167 -11.23 -2.40 11.57
N THR A 168 -10.41 -1.35 11.51
CA THR A 168 -10.75 -0.12 10.78
C THR A 168 -10.88 -0.39 9.27
N TRP A 169 -10.00 -1.21 8.71
CA TRP A 169 -10.13 -1.66 7.31
C TRP A 169 -11.41 -2.48 7.06
N ALA A 170 -11.72 -3.42 7.95
CA ALA A 170 -12.92 -4.25 7.88
C ALA A 170 -14.20 -3.39 7.94
N GLN A 171 -14.25 -2.40 8.84
CA GLN A 171 -15.36 -1.44 8.93
C GLN A 171 -15.52 -0.62 7.65
N LEU A 172 -14.40 -0.18 7.04
CA LEU A 172 -14.44 0.52 5.77
C LEU A 172 -15.03 -0.35 4.65
N CYS A 173 -14.59 -1.61 4.57
CA CYS A 173 -15.12 -2.59 3.61
C CYS A 173 -16.60 -2.89 3.86
N GLN A 174 -17.02 -2.99 5.13
CA GLN A 174 -18.42 -3.22 5.49
C GLN A 174 -19.31 -2.02 5.13
N GLN A 175 -18.80 -0.80 5.34
CA GLN A 175 -19.55 0.42 5.06
C GLN A 175 -19.67 0.72 3.56
N TYR A 176 -18.60 0.46 2.80
CA TYR A 176 -18.55 0.71 1.35
C TYR A 176 -18.06 -0.55 0.61
N PRO A 177 -18.85 -1.63 0.53
CA PRO A 177 -18.40 -2.87 -0.08
C PRO A 177 -18.43 -2.80 -1.61
N LEU A 178 -17.31 -3.16 -2.25
CA LEU A 178 -17.23 -3.49 -3.67
C LEU A 178 -16.76 -4.93 -3.85
N GLU A 179 -17.60 -5.77 -4.45
CA GLU A 179 -17.32 -7.19 -4.63
C GLU A 179 -16.27 -7.43 -5.72
N VAL A 180 -15.26 -8.25 -5.38
CA VAL A 180 -14.14 -8.62 -6.25
C VAL A 180 -13.88 -10.14 -6.21
N THR A 181 -14.90 -10.90 -5.84
CA THR A 181 -14.79 -12.35 -5.56
C THR A 181 -14.25 -13.12 -6.75
N ALA A 182 -14.87 -13.00 -7.91
CA ALA A 182 -14.53 -13.80 -9.08
C ALA A 182 -13.16 -13.40 -9.65
N GLN A 183 -12.84 -12.10 -9.69
CA GLN A 183 -11.57 -11.62 -10.23
C GLN A 183 -10.37 -11.90 -9.30
N MET A 184 -10.57 -11.89 -7.98
CA MET A 184 -9.50 -12.13 -7.00
C MET A 184 -9.36 -13.58 -6.55
N ARG A 185 -10.37 -14.44 -6.82
CA ARG A 185 -10.47 -15.81 -6.27
C ARG A 185 -9.14 -16.58 -6.30
N GLY A 186 -8.46 -16.59 -7.44
CA GLY A 186 -7.22 -17.36 -7.61
C GLY A 186 -6.03 -16.75 -6.87
N MET A 187 -5.74 -15.47 -7.11
CA MET A 187 -4.58 -14.77 -6.54
C MET A 187 -4.67 -14.66 -5.02
N TRP A 188 -5.84 -14.26 -4.49
CA TRP A 188 -6.02 -14.16 -3.04
C TRP A 188 -6.14 -15.53 -2.37
N TRP A 189 -6.56 -16.57 -3.09
CA TRP A 189 -6.40 -17.94 -2.61
C TRP A 189 -4.91 -18.31 -2.48
N ASP A 190 -4.07 -17.95 -3.43
CA ASP A 190 -2.65 -18.27 -3.36
C ASP A 190 -1.96 -17.61 -2.17
N THR A 191 -2.28 -16.35 -1.88
CA THR A 191 -1.67 -15.63 -0.76
C THR A 191 -2.26 -16.01 0.60
N THR A 192 -3.60 -16.22 0.68
CA THR A 192 -4.29 -16.41 1.98
C THR A 192 -4.77 -17.83 2.27
N GLY A 193 -4.93 -18.68 1.25
CA GLY A 193 -5.55 -19.98 1.36
C GLY A 193 -7.07 -19.97 1.60
N ARG A 194 -7.74 -18.82 1.51
CA ARG A 194 -9.20 -18.70 1.67
C ARG A 194 -9.91 -18.71 0.31
N ASP A 195 -10.96 -19.52 0.19
CA ASP A 195 -11.91 -19.49 -0.93
C ASP A 195 -13.27 -19.04 -0.38
N GLY A 196 -13.87 -18.05 -1.02
CA GLY A 196 -15.12 -17.45 -0.54
C GLY A 196 -15.30 -16.03 -1.06
N ARG A 197 -16.30 -15.34 -0.54
CA ARG A 197 -16.63 -13.97 -0.95
C ARG A 197 -15.53 -13.00 -0.55
N TRP A 198 -15.17 -12.10 -1.47
CA TRP A 198 -14.15 -11.08 -1.31
C TRP A 198 -14.69 -9.69 -1.66
N VAL A 199 -14.34 -8.70 -0.83
CA VAL A 199 -14.67 -7.29 -1.03
C VAL A 199 -13.46 -6.41 -0.82
N ILE A 200 -13.46 -5.25 -1.48
CA ILE A 200 -12.57 -4.11 -1.19
C ILE A 200 -13.42 -2.87 -0.88
N PRO A 201 -12.85 -1.81 -0.31
CA PRO A 201 -13.53 -0.53 -0.23
C PRO A 201 -13.91 -0.03 -1.63
N ASP A 202 -15.15 0.41 -1.78
CA ASP A 202 -15.62 1.13 -2.94
C ASP A 202 -15.05 2.55 -2.93
N TRP A 203 -13.85 2.72 -3.50
CA TRP A 203 -13.13 3.99 -3.47
C TRP A 203 -13.93 5.15 -4.09
N SER A 204 -14.86 4.87 -5.01
CA SER A 204 -15.78 5.89 -5.54
C SER A 204 -16.69 6.48 -4.45
N CYS A 205 -17.26 5.63 -3.59
CA CYS A 205 -18.06 6.08 -2.45
C CYS A 205 -17.18 6.69 -1.35
N VAL A 206 -16.01 6.12 -1.07
CA VAL A 206 -15.10 6.68 -0.05
C VAL A 206 -14.68 8.11 -0.42
N ALA A 207 -14.41 8.38 -1.71
CA ALA A 207 -14.04 9.70 -2.23
C ALA A 207 -15.15 10.77 -2.12
N GLU A 208 -16.41 10.37 -1.90
CA GLU A 208 -17.51 11.31 -1.60
C GLU A 208 -17.38 11.90 -0.20
N HIS A 209 -16.83 11.13 0.75
CA HIS A 209 -16.78 11.46 2.17
C HIS A 209 -15.40 11.93 2.65
N TYR A 210 -14.34 11.41 2.07
CA TYR A 210 -12.96 11.67 2.46
C TYR A 210 -12.16 12.29 1.31
N ASP A 211 -11.15 13.08 1.67
CA ASP A 211 -10.19 13.64 0.72
C ASP A 211 -9.01 12.68 0.50
N ALA A 212 -8.71 11.83 1.49
CA ALA A 212 -7.70 10.79 1.42
C ALA A 212 -7.94 9.64 2.43
N VAL A 213 -7.23 8.54 2.21
CA VAL A 213 -7.07 7.44 3.17
C VAL A 213 -5.57 7.24 3.43
N HIS A 214 -5.17 7.24 4.69
CA HIS A 214 -3.80 6.98 5.12
C HIS A 214 -3.69 5.60 5.76
N MET A 215 -2.66 4.85 5.40
CA MET A 215 -2.34 3.55 5.94
C MET A 215 -1.19 3.68 6.95
N GLN A 216 -1.48 3.49 8.23
CA GLN A 216 -0.42 3.47 9.23
C GLN A 216 0.50 2.25 9.03
N CYS A 217 1.80 2.44 9.28
CA CYS A 217 2.78 1.37 9.14
C CYS A 217 2.48 0.16 10.05
N ARG A 218 2.01 0.37 11.28
CA ARG A 218 1.57 -0.75 12.14
C ARG A 218 0.44 -1.56 11.54
N ALA A 219 -0.52 -0.91 10.91
CA ALA A 219 -1.70 -1.55 10.34
C ALA A 219 -1.28 -2.39 9.15
N TYR A 220 -0.41 -1.83 8.30
CA TYR A 220 0.23 -2.54 7.22
C TYR A 220 0.98 -3.78 7.72
N LEU A 221 1.93 -3.62 8.66
CA LEU A 221 2.74 -4.72 9.19
C LEU A 221 1.90 -5.81 9.86
N ALA A 222 0.80 -5.43 10.50
CA ALA A 222 -0.07 -6.38 11.19
C ALA A 222 -1.01 -7.16 10.27
N ALA A 223 -1.43 -6.57 9.13
CA ALA A 223 -2.59 -7.07 8.40
C ALA A 223 -2.40 -7.23 6.88
N ALA A 224 -1.39 -6.61 6.26
CA ALA A 224 -1.16 -6.72 4.82
C ALA A 224 -0.94 -8.18 4.39
N GLY A 225 -1.57 -8.58 3.28
CA GLY A 225 -1.53 -9.96 2.79
C GLY A 225 -2.24 -11.01 3.64
N THR A 226 -2.95 -10.62 4.72
CA THR A 226 -3.70 -11.55 5.57
C THR A 226 -5.20 -11.50 5.28
N VAL A 227 -5.94 -12.53 5.73
CA VAL A 227 -7.41 -12.53 5.67
C VAL A 227 -7.93 -11.57 6.72
N ILE A 228 -8.63 -10.52 6.29
CA ILE A 228 -9.39 -9.63 7.17
C ILE A 228 -10.86 -10.02 7.06
N ASP A 229 -11.43 -10.54 8.14
CA ASP A 229 -12.87 -10.85 8.20
C ASP A 229 -13.68 -9.55 8.24
N VAL A 230 -14.70 -9.44 7.38
CA VAL A 230 -15.53 -8.23 7.28
C VAL A 230 -16.84 -8.39 8.05
N ASP A 231 -17.50 -9.53 7.86
CA ASP A 231 -18.83 -9.80 8.44
C ASP A 231 -19.13 -11.30 8.64
N GLY A 232 -18.11 -12.16 8.64
CA GLY A 232 -18.25 -13.61 8.69
C GLY A 232 -18.68 -14.28 7.37
N GLU A 233 -19.12 -13.52 6.37
CA GLU A 233 -19.44 -14.02 5.02
C GLU A 233 -18.39 -13.57 3.99
N ALA A 234 -18.05 -12.28 4.02
CA ALA A 234 -17.05 -11.65 3.20
C ALA A 234 -15.74 -11.43 3.96
N ALA A 235 -14.64 -11.44 3.22
CA ALA A 235 -13.34 -11.03 3.70
C ALA A 235 -12.71 -10.00 2.75
N SER A 236 -11.63 -9.36 3.20
CA SER A 236 -10.80 -8.45 2.43
C SER A 236 -9.31 -8.74 2.66
N VAL A 237 -8.47 -8.15 1.83
CA VAL A 237 -7.00 -8.20 1.96
C VAL A 237 -6.48 -6.78 1.67
N ILE A 238 -5.61 -6.26 2.55
CA ILE A 238 -4.79 -5.08 2.24
C ILE A 238 -3.68 -5.56 1.31
N ALA A 239 -3.77 -5.15 0.05
CA ALA A 239 -2.82 -5.51 -1.01
C ALA A 239 -2.57 -4.35 -1.97
N GLY A 240 -1.32 -4.17 -2.39
CA GLY A 240 -0.86 -3.09 -3.24
C GLY A 240 -0.71 -1.76 -2.49
N TRP A 241 -0.55 -1.81 -1.16
CA TRP A 241 -0.36 -0.61 -0.33
C TRP A 241 1.13 -0.45 0.01
N ALA A 242 1.47 0.56 0.80
CA ALA A 242 2.80 0.66 1.38
C ALA A 242 2.66 1.18 2.81
N PRO A 243 3.60 0.87 3.71
CA PRO A 243 3.65 1.49 5.02
C PRO A 243 3.63 3.01 4.90
N ASP A 244 2.77 3.68 5.67
CA ASP A 244 2.63 5.14 5.70
C ASP A 244 2.09 5.78 4.42
N SER A 245 1.53 5.00 3.50
CA SER A 245 1.01 5.57 2.26
C SER A 245 -0.32 6.27 2.46
N THR A 246 -0.45 7.46 1.89
CA THR A 246 -1.68 8.24 1.84
C THR A 246 -2.18 8.30 0.41
N VAL A 247 -3.38 7.78 0.18
CA VAL A 247 -4.06 7.76 -1.12
C VAL A 247 -5.02 8.94 -1.19
N TRP A 248 -4.77 9.85 -2.12
CA TRP A 248 -5.55 11.07 -2.28
C TRP A 248 -6.59 10.94 -3.39
N PHE A 249 -7.82 11.34 -3.09
CA PHE A 249 -8.94 11.23 -4.03
C PHE A 249 -9.31 12.55 -4.70
N ARG A 250 -9.01 13.68 -4.05
CA ARG A 250 -9.39 15.02 -4.52
C ARG A 250 -8.19 15.91 -4.73
N ARG A 251 -8.11 16.54 -5.91
CA ARG A 251 -7.05 17.51 -6.25
C ARG A 251 -6.95 18.67 -5.27
N VAL A 252 -8.07 19.12 -4.71
CA VAL A 252 -8.08 20.25 -3.77
C VAL A 252 -7.47 19.92 -2.41
N GLY A 253 -7.36 18.63 -2.05
CA GLY A 253 -6.72 18.19 -0.81
C GLY A 253 -5.19 18.20 -0.86
N LEU A 254 -4.61 18.12 -2.07
CA LEU A 254 -3.17 17.94 -2.28
C LEU A 254 -2.63 18.84 -3.40
N THR A 255 -1.67 19.71 -3.08
CA THR A 255 -0.98 20.54 -4.06
C THR A 255 0.47 20.10 -4.21
N ARG A 256 0.88 19.75 -5.43
CA ARG A 256 2.27 19.38 -5.77
C ARG A 256 3.15 20.63 -5.82
N GLY A 257 4.28 20.57 -5.12
CA GLY A 257 5.36 21.54 -5.23
C GLY A 257 6.27 21.26 -6.42
N GLU A 258 7.47 21.84 -6.37
CA GLU A 258 8.52 21.62 -7.37
C GLU A 258 8.97 20.16 -7.41
N GLU A 259 9.06 19.62 -8.62
CA GLU A 259 9.60 18.29 -8.88
C GLU A 259 11.12 18.31 -8.74
N ARG A 260 11.65 17.32 -8.03
CA ARG A 260 13.08 17.16 -7.80
C ARG A 260 13.51 15.72 -8.07
N ARG A 261 14.70 15.56 -8.63
CA ARG A 261 15.28 14.25 -8.93
C ARG A 261 16.07 13.70 -7.74
N TRP A 262 15.88 12.42 -7.47
CA TRP A 262 16.65 11.63 -6.52
C TRP A 262 17.30 10.46 -7.26
N SER A 263 18.42 9.98 -6.73
CA SER A 263 19.14 8.81 -7.23
C SER A 263 19.73 7.99 -6.08
N LEU A 264 19.88 6.69 -6.27
CA LEU A 264 20.65 5.84 -5.37
C LEU A 264 22.14 6.14 -5.55
N ASP A 265 22.86 6.32 -4.44
CA ASP A 265 24.32 6.40 -4.44
C ASP A 265 24.97 5.00 -4.43
N GLU A 266 26.31 4.94 -4.41
CA GLU A 266 27.07 3.68 -4.40
C GLU A 266 26.80 2.81 -3.16
N ASP A 267 26.26 3.40 -2.09
CA ASP A 267 25.90 2.72 -0.84
C ASP A 267 24.42 2.30 -0.82
N GLU A 268 23.73 2.36 -1.96
CA GLU A 268 22.28 2.08 -2.10
C GLU A 268 21.41 3.01 -1.23
N VAL A 269 21.87 4.25 -1.01
CA VAL A 269 21.11 5.25 -0.27
C VAL A 269 20.56 6.31 -1.22
N TRP A 270 19.26 6.60 -1.09
CA TRP A 270 18.63 7.67 -1.85
C TRP A 270 19.19 9.04 -1.48
N ARG A 271 19.71 9.74 -2.49
CA ARG A 271 20.22 11.11 -2.38
C ARG A 271 19.46 12.05 -3.32
N PRO A 272 19.18 13.27 -2.88
CA PRO A 272 18.69 14.30 -3.77
C PRO A 272 19.82 14.79 -4.67
N ASP A 273 19.59 14.89 -5.99
CA ASP A 273 20.64 15.26 -6.95
C ASP A 273 21.21 16.67 -6.74
N TRP A 274 20.52 17.53 -5.99
CA TRP A 274 20.99 18.88 -5.65
C TRP A 274 21.92 18.92 -4.43
N ALA A 275 22.05 17.83 -3.66
CA ALA A 275 22.98 17.78 -2.52
C ALA A 275 24.47 17.72 -2.95
N GLY A 276 24.74 17.54 -4.25
CA GLY A 276 26.10 17.60 -4.83
C GLY A 276 26.52 18.98 -5.34
N SER A 277 25.66 20.00 -5.31
CA SER A 277 26.06 21.37 -5.65
C SER A 277 26.55 22.08 -4.38
N PRO A 278 27.84 22.40 -4.25
CA PRO A 278 28.26 23.33 -3.22
C PRO A 278 27.70 24.71 -3.57
N ASP A 279 27.03 25.35 -2.60
CA ASP A 279 26.78 26.80 -2.62
C ASP A 279 28.11 27.58 -2.64
#